data_AF-F3GM28-F1
#
_entry.id   AF-F3GM28-F1
#
_cell.length_a   1.000
_cell.length_b   1.000
_cell.length_c   1.000
_cell.angle_alpha   90.00
_cell.angle_beta   90.00
_cell.angle_gamma   90.00
#
_symmetry.space_group_name_H-M   'P 1'
#
loop_
_entity.id
_entity.type
_entity.pdbx_description
1 polymer ?
#
loop_
_entity_poly.entity_id
_entity_poly.type
_entity_poly.pdbx_seq_one_letter_code
_entity_poly.pdbx_strand_id
1 'polypeptide(L)' 'RRDALKDAEQSAKEAADQTHRFYQAGRASFLADLQATRTYTDVRAQMAEANTQVAMGQINLFLALGGGWEKDDVAQQ' A
#
# COMPACT_ATOMS: atom_id res chain seq x y z
N ARG A 1 -10.77 5.35 -0.24
CA ARG A 1 -9.97 4.62 0.78
C ARG A 1 -8.50 4.53 0.41
N ARG A 2 -8.13 4.04 -0.79
CA ARG A 2 -6.72 4.03 -1.26
C ARG A 2 -6.09 5.43 -1.26
N ASP A 3 -6.79 6.44 -1.77
CA ASP A 3 -6.22 7.79 -1.85
C ASP A 3 -5.99 8.38 -0.44
N ALA A 4 -6.91 8.13 0.50
CA ALA A 4 -6.69 8.47 1.91
C ALA A 4 -5.51 7.71 2.55
N LEU A 5 -5.27 6.44 2.16
CA LEU A 5 -4.08 5.69 2.59
C LEU A 5 -2.80 6.26 2.00
N LYS A 6 -2.84 6.75 0.76
CA LYS A 6 -1.70 7.42 0.11
C LYS A 6 -1.38 8.74 0.80
N ASP A 7 -2.38 9.55 1.12
CA ASP A 7 -2.19 10.80 1.86
C ASP A 7 -1.66 10.54 3.27
N ALA A 8 -2.16 9.48 3.93
CA ALA A 8 -1.65 9.03 5.22
C ALA A 8 -0.20 8.53 5.14
N GLU A 9 0.17 7.78 4.09
CA GLU A 9 1.55 7.33 3.87
C GLU A 9 2.50 8.52 3.73
N GLN A 10 2.13 9.49 2.91
CA GLN A 10 2.90 10.71 2.69
C GLN A 10 3.07 11.50 3.99
N SER A 11 1.98 11.69 4.74
CA SER A 11 2.01 12.40 6.03
C SER A 11 2.88 11.68 7.06
N ALA A 12 2.77 10.35 7.14
CA ALA A 12 3.58 9.54 8.05
C ALA A 12 5.07 9.55 7.65
N LYS A 13 5.37 9.55 6.35
CA LYS A 13 6.73 9.69 5.82
C LYS A 13 7.36 11.02 6.24
N GLU A 14 6.65 12.13 6.03
CA GLU A 14 7.13 13.46 6.40
C GLU A 14 7.35 13.57 7.91
N ALA A 15 6.44 13.03 8.71
CA ALA A 15 6.59 12.99 10.16
C ALA A 15 7.81 12.17 10.62
N ALA A 16 8.06 11.00 10.00
CA ALA A 16 9.24 10.18 10.28
C ALA A 16 10.54 10.92 9.87
N ASP A 17 10.58 11.48 8.66
CA ASP A 17 11.75 12.21 8.16
C ASP A 17 12.07 13.43 9.05
N GLN A 18 11.06 14.16 9.52
CA GLN A 18 11.23 15.29 10.43
C GLN A 18 11.67 14.86 11.83
N THR A 19 11.08 13.81 12.38
CA THR A 19 11.45 13.28 13.71
C THR A 19 12.87 12.76 13.71
N HIS A 20 13.28 12.09 12.64
CA HIS A 20 14.64 11.61 12.45
C HIS A 20 15.65 12.77 12.46
N ARG A 21 15.35 13.87 11.76
CA ARG A 21 16.17 15.09 11.78
C ARG A 21 16.25 15.70 13.18
N PHE A 22 15.15 15.71 13.94
CA PHE A 22 15.18 16.19 15.33
C PHE A 22 16.00 15.27 16.24
N TYR A 23 15.95 13.96 16.05
CA TYR A 23 16.77 13.01 16.80
C TYR A 23 18.26 13.24 16.51
N GLN A 24 18.66 13.37 15.25
CA GLN A 24 20.04 13.69 14.87
C GLN A 24 20.51 15.02 15.47
N ALA A 25 19.61 16.00 15.60
CA ALA A 25 19.88 17.29 16.23
C ALA A 25 19.78 17.26 17.77
N GLY A 26 19.52 16.11 18.40
CA GLY A 26 19.35 15.96 19.85
C GLY A 26 18.08 16.58 20.42
N ARG A 27 17.11 16.95 19.56
CA ARG A 27 15.82 17.58 19.91
C ARG A 27 14.66 16.60 20.05
N ALA A 28 14.84 15.35 19.63
CA ALA A 28 13.89 14.27 19.85
C ALA A 28 14.61 13.04 20.44
N SER A 29 13.88 12.21 21.18
CA SER A 29 14.42 10.95 21.68
C SER A 29 14.47 9.90 20.57
N PHE A 30 15.37 8.93 20.72
CA PHE A 30 15.43 7.77 19.81
C PHE A 30 14.11 6.99 19.75
N LEU A 31 13.39 6.91 20.88
CA LEU A 31 12.09 6.24 20.93
C LEU A 31 11.03 6.96 20.07
N ALA A 32 11.06 8.30 20.04
CA ALA A 32 10.17 9.08 19.19
C ALA A 32 10.45 8.83 17.70
N ASP A 33 11.73 8.76 17.32
CA ASP A 33 12.16 8.43 15.95
C ASP A 33 11.71 7.02 15.53
N LEU A 34 11.90 6.03 16.41
CA LEU A 34 11.45 4.66 16.18
C LEU A 34 9.93 4.57 16.06
N GLN A 35 9.19 5.30 16.90
CA GLN A 35 7.73 5.33 16.84
C GLN A 35 7.23 5.94 15.54
N ALA A 36 7.81 7.06 15.09
CA ALA A 36 7.45 7.68 13.82
C ALA A 36 7.76 6.75 12.62
N THR A 37 8.93 6.10 12.65
CA THR A 37 9.33 5.11 11.64
C THR A 37 8.38 3.91 11.61
N ARG A 38 7.95 3.42 12.79
CA ARG A 38 6.97 2.33 12.89
C ARG A 38 5.63 2.74 12.29
N THR A 39 5.10 3.92 12.64
CA THR A 39 3.85 4.42 12.08
C THR A 39 3.91 4.52 10.55
N TYR A 40 5.00 5.05 10.00
CA TYR A 40 5.20 5.08 8.55
C TYR A 40 5.20 3.67 7.93
N THR A 41 5.90 2.72 8.54
CA THR A 41 5.96 1.33 8.07
C THR A 41 4.59 0.66 8.11
N ASP A 42 3.81 0.88 9.18
CA ASP A 42 2.46 0.32 9.35
C ASP A 42 1.50 0.86 8.28
N VAL A 43 1.53 2.17 7.99
CA VAL A 43 0.68 2.78 6.95
C VAL A 43 1.09 2.29 5.55
N ARG A 44 2.39 2.19 5.29
CA ARG A 44 2.91 1.64 4.03
C ARG A 44 2.46 0.19 3.81
N ALA A 45 2.43 -0.62 4.87
CA ALA A 45 1.92 -1.99 4.79
C ALA A 45 0.42 -2.03 4.44
N GLN A 46 -0.40 -1.17 5.05
CA GLN A 46 -1.82 -1.06 4.73
C GLN A 46 -2.06 -0.63 3.28
N MET A 47 -1.23 0.28 2.75
CA MET A 47 -1.31 0.68 1.35
C MET A 47 -0.95 -0.48 0.39
N ALA A 48 0.09 -1.26 0.70
CA ALA A 48 0.45 -2.44 -0.08
C ALA A 48 -0.65 -3.51 -0.07
N GLU A 49 -1.29 -3.73 1.07
CA GLU A 49 -2.45 -4.61 1.18
C GLU A 49 -3.62 -4.12 0.31
N ALA A 50 -3.96 -2.83 0.40
CA ALA A 50 -5.02 -2.23 -0.41
C ALA A 50 -4.73 -2.35 -1.92
N ASN A 51 -3.48 -2.17 -2.34
CA ASN A 51 -3.09 -2.36 -3.74
C ASN A 51 -3.26 -3.83 -4.18
N THR A 52 -2.92 -4.78 -3.31
CA THR A 52 -3.11 -6.22 -3.57
C THR A 52 -4.59 -6.57 -3.74
N GLN A 53 -5.46 -6.00 -2.89
CA GLN A 53 -6.90 -6.21 -2.99
C GLN A 53 -7.48 -5.68 -4.32
N VAL A 54 -7.00 -4.54 -4.80
CA VAL A 54 -7.41 -4.00 -6.12
C VAL A 54 -6.99 -4.94 -7.25
N ALA A 55 -5.74 -5.42 -7.23
CA ALA A 55 -5.24 -6.36 -8.24
C ALA A 55 -6.06 -7.66 -8.27
N MET A 56 -6.36 -8.22 -7.10
CA MET A 56 -7.22 -9.41 -6.98
C MET A 56 -8.65 -9.14 -7.47
N GLY A 57 -9.19 -7.96 -7.15
CA GLY A 57 -10.50 -7.52 -7.66
C GLY A 57 -10.54 -7.44 -9.19
N GLN A 58 -9.48 -6.94 -9.82
CA GLN A 58 -9.36 -6.90 -11.28
C GLN A 58 -9.28 -8.29 -11.91
N ILE A 59 -8.53 -9.22 -11.30
CA ILE A 59 -8.48 -10.62 -11.73
C ILE A 59 -9.87 -11.25 -11.64
N ASN A 60 -10.56 -11.07 -10.53
CA ASN A 60 -11.91 -11.62 -10.34
C ASN A 60 -12.91 -11.03 -11.32
N LEU A 61 -12.84 -9.72 -11.59
CA LEU A 61 -13.67 -9.06 -12.60
C LEU A 61 -13.41 -9.62 -14.00
N PHE A 62 -12.13 -9.80 -14.35
CA PHE A 62 -11.74 -10.42 -15.63
C PHE A 62 -12.33 -11.83 -15.77
N LEU A 63 -12.23 -12.66 -14.73
CA LEU A 63 -12.83 -14.00 -14.73
C LEU A 63 -14.36 -13.96 -14.82
N ALA A 64 -15.01 -13.08 -14.06
CA ALA A 64 -16.47 -12.95 -14.01
C ALA A 64 -17.09 -12.45 -15.33
N LEU A 65 -16.35 -11.66 -16.09
CA LEU A 65 -16.75 -11.21 -17.43
C LEU A 65 -16.50 -12.25 -18.53
N GLY A 66 -16.18 -13.49 -18.15
CA GLY A 66 -15.94 -14.60 -19.09
C GLY A 66 -14.48 -14.74 -19.49
N GLY A 67 -13.57 -14.66 -18.52
CA GLY A 67 -12.13 -14.62 -18.72
C GLY A 67 -11.63 -15.58 -19.81
N GLY A 68 -10.94 -15.05 -20.80
CA GLY A 68 -10.33 -15.85 -21.87
C GLY A 68 -11.35 -16.66 -22.69
N TRP A 69 -11.98 -15.99 -23.64
CA TRP A 69 -12.43 -16.51 -24.93
C TRP A 69 -11.50 -17.65 -25.46
N GLU A 70 -12.07 -18.68 -26.11
CA GLU A 70 -11.48 -20.00 -26.49
C GLU A 70 -11.70 -21.18 -25.51
N LYS A 71 -12.96 -21.42 -25.14
CA LYS A 71 -13.50 -22.80 -25.23
C LYS A 71 -14.35 -23.00 -26.49
N ASP A 72 -14.18 -22.13 -27.49
CA ASP A 72 -14.77 -22.32 -28.82
C ASP A 72 -13.86 -23.10 -29.78
N ASP A 73 -12.66 -23.53 -29.35
CA ASP A 73 -11.94 -24.61 -30.05
C ASP A 73 -12.51 -26.01 -29.72
N VAL A 74 -13.54 -26.09 -28.88
CA VAL A 74 -14.32 -27.33 -28.65
C VAL A 74 -15.62 -27.34 -29.48
N ALA A 75 -15.84 -26.35 -30.35
CA ALA A 75 -17.03 -26.27 -31.21
C ALA A 75 -16.75 -26.56 -32.70
N GLN A 76 -15.51 -26.84 -33.12
CA GLN A 76 -15.21 -27.19 -34.52
C GLN A 76 -13.85 -27.87 -34.75
N GLN A 77 -13.68 -29.11 -34.25
CA GLN A 77 -12.93 -30.19 -34.92
C GLN A 77 -13.23 -31.56 -34.32
#